data_AF-A0A1E1VY90-F1
#
_entry.id   AF-A0A1E1VY90-F1
#
_cell.length_a   1.000
_cell.length_b   1.000
_cell.length_c   1.000
_cell.angle_alpha   90.00
_cell.angle_beta   90.00
_cell.angle_gamma   90.00
#
_symmetry.space_group_name_H-M   'P 1'
#
loop_
_entity.id
_entity.type
_entity.pdbx_description
1 polymer ?
#
loop_
_entity_poly.entity_id
_entity_poly.type
_entity_poly.pdbx_seq_one_letter_code
_entity_poly.pdbx_strand_id
1 'polypeptide(L)'
;EMGVLSFYLKPNFLGLLKILNSMNWFIVFFSLINLSLCLYEDQIGKFDWRQTYVGRIKLAQFDTSSTAKRLIVATEENVLAALNLKTGSLVWRQVLETASAGNIQMLYLTPSDQAVTVSGVNPYLVRGWDVATGVLAWEWSLTLQDDERADFSEWWVSQNRLMHMLPAFGSHLEVTWYNVVTGENSGHTSKLPATWSNEGCVFTAPYYTCVSGSRGNQLLISLDVSSNAVQLISKPMSNFVGMESEGNLRPLDGNSITPGFIIDDKKIVLIKNNEFHPSPVSLSDPSASVTVVDSPTGPIVLQTWSDVAGTFSLTAHSASSGIEVPDIDYSSR
;
A
#
# COMPACT_ATOMS: atom_id res chain seq x y z
N GLU A 1 -40.68 69.67 48.11
CA GLU A 1 -41.10 68.55 48.98
C GLU A 1 -40.69 67.25 48.31
N MET A 2 -39.79 66.47 48.94
CA MET A 2 -39.36 65.16 48.45
C MET A 2 -40.38 64.11 48.87
N GLY A 3 -41.14 63.59 47.92
CA GLY A 3 -42.00 62.42 48.12
C GLY A 3 -41.22 61.12 47.85
N VAL A 4 -40.75 60.47 48.91
CA VAL A 4 -40.20 59.10 48.84
C VAL A 4 -41.39 58.14 48.75
N LEU A 5 -41.63 57.57 47.56
CA LEU A 5 -42.58 56.47 47.37
C LEU A 5 -41.90 55.15 47.78
N SER A 6 -42.16 54.68 49.00
CA SER A 6 -41.78 53.33 49.42
C SER A 6 -42.76 52.32 48.81
N PHE A 7 -42.34 51.59 47.77
CA PHE A 7 -43.08 50.43 47.27
C PHE A 7 -42.79 49.20 48.14
N TYR A 8 -43.72 48.86 49.04
CA TYR A 8 -43.74 47.57 49.73
C TYR A 8 -44.27 46.48 48.79
N LEU A 9 -43.39 45.67 48.21
CA LEU A 9 -43.78 44.41 47.54
C LEU A 9 -44.15 43.37 48.61
N LYS A 10 -45.43 43.02 48.74
CA LYS A 10 -45.85 41.76 49.37
C LYS A 10 -45.96 40.70 48.27
N PRO A 11 -45.07 39.69 48.20
CA PRO A 11 -45.18 38.68 47.17
C PRO A 11 -46.30 37.68 47.54
N ASN A 12 -47.33 37.60 46.70
CA ASN A 12 -48.22 36.44 46.70
C ASN A 12 -47.39 35.20 46.26
N PHE A 13 -47.48 34.08 46.99
CA PHE A 13 -46.71 32.85 46.72
C PHE A 13 -46.84 32.37 45.26
N LEU A 14 -48.03 32.49 44.66
CA LEU A 14 -48.30 32.20 43.25
C LEU A 14 -47.57 33.14 42.27
N GLY A 15 -47.35 34.40 42.66
CA GLY A 15 -46.55 35.36 41.88
C GLY A 15 -45.06 35.02 41.91
N LEU A 16 -44.55 34.60 43.08
CA LEU A 16 -43.17 34.13 43.22
C LEU A 16 -42.89 32.90 42.34
N LEU A 17 -43.84 31.94 42.29
CA LEU A 17 -43.70 30.73 41.47
C LEU A 17 -43.69 31.02 39.96
N LYS A 18 -44.51 31.99 39.50
CA LYS A 18 -44.50 32.46 38.11
C LYS A 18 -43.19 33.18 37.75
N ILE A 19 -42.66 33.98 38.67
CA ILE A 19 -41.36 34.67 38.49
C ILE A 19 -40.23 33.63 38.42
N LEU A 20 -40.20 32.64 39.31
CA LEU A 20 -39.20 31.56 39.29
C LEU A 20 -39.25 30.73 38.01
N ASN A 21 -40.45 30.39 37.52
CA ASN A 21 -40.60 29.71 36.24
C ASN A 21 -40.10 30.58 35.07
N SER A 22 -40.48 31.86 35.04
CA SER A 22 -39.98 32.80 34.03
C SER A 22 -38.46 32.95 34.08
N MET A 23 -37.86 32.98 35.28
CA MET A 23 -36.42 33.05 35.45
C MET A 23 -35.71 31.77 34.97
N ASN A 24 -36.31 30.59 35.16
CA ASN A 24 -35.76 29.34 34.62
C ASN A 24 -35.72 29.35 33.09
N TRP A 25 -36.77 29.85 32.42
CA TRP A 25 -36.77 30.02 30.96
C TRP A 25 -35.68 31.01 30.50
N PHE A 26 -35.44 32.09 31.24
CA PHE A 26 -34.32 33.00 30.96
C PHE A 26 -32.95 32.33 31.16
N ILE A 27 -32.77 31.54 32.21
CA ILE A 27 -31.51 30.81 32.46
C ILE A 27 -31.25 29.80 31.34
N VAL A 28 -32.27 29.06 30.89
CA VAL A 28 -32.17 28.14 29.74
C VAL A 28 -31.87 28.91 28.44
N PHE A 29 -32.49 30.07 28.22
CA PHE A 29 -32.21 30.89 27.04
C PHE A 29 -30.76 31.41 27.03
N PHE A 30 -30.27 31.94 28.16
CA PHE A 30 -28.90 32.45 28.26
C PHE A 30 -27.84 31.34 28.26
N SER A 31 -28.15 30.13 28.72
CA SER A 31 -27.22 29.00 28.64
C SER A 31 -27.03 28.48 27.20
N LEU A 32 -28.04 28.65 26.34
CA LEU A 32 -27.96 28.30 24.91
C LEU A 32 -27.12 29.30 24.08
N ILE A 33 -26.95 30.55 24.54
CA ILE A 33 -26.15 31.58 23.83
C ILE A 33 -24.65 31.23 23.80
N ASN A 34 -24.14 30.49 24.79
CA ASN A 34 -22.74 30.03 24.82
C ASN A 34 -22.45 28.84 23.89
N LEU A 35 -23.46 28.25 23.24
CA LEU A 35 -23.26 27.08 22.38
C LEU A 35 -22.86 27.45 20.94
N SER A 36 -22.91 28.73 20.55
CA SER A 36 -22.48 29.18 19.22
C SER A 36 -21.03 29.65 19.24
N LEU A 37 -20.09 28.71 19.28
CA LEU A 37 -18.70 28.95 18.88
C LEU A 37 -18.63 28.94 17.35
N CYS A 38 -19.09 30.02 16.71
CA CYS A 38 -18.95 30.24 15.28
C CYS A 38 -17.90 31.34 15.03
N LEU A 39 -17.11 31.20 13.97
CA LEU A 39 -16.24 32.27 13.49
C LEU A 39 -17.10 33.35 12.84
N TYR A 40 -16.77 34.62 13.08
CA TYR A 40 -17.42 35.71 12.37
C TYR A 40 -17.07 35.67 10.87
N GLU A 41 -17.97 36.17 10.02
CA GLU A 41 -17.75 36.22 8.57
C GLU A 41 -16.46 36.97 8.19
N ASP A 42 -16.12 38.02 8.94
CA ASP A 42 -14.89 38.80 8.74
C ASP A 42 -13.61 38.09 9.23
N GLN A 43 -13.75 36.94 9.89
CA GLN A 43 -12.67 36.09 10.39
C GLN A 43 -12.39 34.88 9.49
N ILE A 44 -13.31 34.54 8.58
CA ILE A 44 -13.09 33.51 7.55
C ILE A 44 -11.99 33.99 6.58
N GLY A 45 -11.02 33.14 6.29
CA GLY A 45 -9.82 33.43 5.49
C GLY A 45 -8.69 34.17 6.23
N LYS A 46 -8.88 34.59 7.50
CA LYS A 46 -7.86 35.34 8.28
C LYS A 46 -7.25 34.52 9.41
N PHE A 47 -8.04 33.68 10.07
CA PHE A 47 -7.61 32.90 11.24
C PHE A 47 -7.88 31.39 11.10
N ASP A 48 -8.48 30.98 9.99
CA ASP A 48 -8.67 29.59 9.60
C ASP A 48 -7.47 29.11 8.78
N TRP A 49 -6.92 27.98 9.19
CA TRP A 49 -5.96 27.24 8.40
C TRP A 49 -6.40 25.78 8.36
N ARG A 50 -6.24 25.15 7.19
CA ARG A 50 -6.53 23.73 7.01
C ARG A 50 -5.39 23.11 6.25
N GLN A 51 -4.66 22.23 6.91
CA GLN A 51 -3.65 21.40 6.27
C GLN A 51 -4.23 20.02 5.99
N THR A 52 -4.13 19.57 4.74
CA THR A 52 -4.59 18.24 4.34
C THR A 52 -3.39 17.40 3.97
N TYR A 53 -3.26 16.25 4.62
CA TYR A 53 -2.19 15.30 4.39
C TYR A 53 -2.72 14.03 3.72
N VAL A 54 -1.80 13.18 3.28
CA VAL A 54 -2.11 11.91 2.62
C VAL A 54 -1.92 10.69 3.54
N GLY A 55 -1.17 10.81 4.64
CA GLY A 55 -0.82 9.68 5.51
C GLY A 55 0.52 9.04 5.12
N ARG A 56 0.79 7.84 5.65
CA ARG A 56 2.03 7.10 5.34
C ARG A 56 1.94 6.47 3.95
N ILE A 57 2.93 6.73 3.11
CA ILE A 57 3.01 6.19 1.75
C ILE A 57 3.28 4.68 1.81
N LYS A 58 2.44 3.91 1.13
CA LYS A 58 2.57 2.47 0.94
C LYS A 58 3.12 2.14 -0.45
N LEU A 59 2.59 2.78 -1.49
CA LEU A 59 3.03 2.63 -2.87
C LEU A 59 3.21 4.00 -3.51
N ALA A 60 4.17 4.13 -4.42
CA ALA A 60 4.41 5.36 -5.16
C ALA A 60 4.89 5.09 -6.59
N GLN A 61 4.44 5.90 -7.54
CA GLN A 61 4.90 5.89 -8.93
C GLN A 61 5.11 7.31 -9.46
N PHE A 62 6.22 7.50 -10.19
CA PHE A 62 6.55 8.77 -10.81
C PHE A 62 5.81 8.92 -12.13
N ASP A 63 5.05 10.00 -12.28
CA ASP A 63 4.53 10.45 -13.57
C ASP A 63 5.66 11.19 -14.31
N THR A 64 6.36 10.43 -15.16
CA THR A 64 7.45 10.94 -16.00
C THR A 64 7.02 11.28 -17.42
N SER A 65 5.83 10.82 -17.84
CA SER A 65 5.28 11.09 -19.18
C SER A 65 4.74 12.51 -19.30
N SER A 66 4.13 13.03 -18.23
CA SER A 66 3.50 14.33 -18.29
C SER A 66 4.49 15.49 -18.08
N THR A 67 4.19 16.64 -18.68
CA THR A 67 4.98 17.87 -18.49
C THR A 67 4.93 18.34 -17.04
N ALA A 68 3.82 18.05 -16.34
CA ALA A 68 3.64 18.33 -14.94
C ALA A 68 4.14 17.14 -14.12
N LYS A 69 5.44 17.11 -13.83
CA LYS A 69 6.08 16.09 -12.99
C LYS A 69 5.32 15.88 -11.66
N ARG A 70 4.66 14.74 -11.51
CA ARG A 70 3.88 14.35 -10.32
C ARG A 70 4.37 13.03 -9.73
N LEU A 71 4.14 12.86 -8.44
CA LEU A 71 4.25 11.59 -7.74
C LEU A 71 2.85 11.12 -7.39
N ILE A 72 2.45 9.97 -7.91
CA ILE A 72 1.18 9.34 -7.55
C ILE A 72 1.45 8.39 -6.39
N VAL A 73 0.73 8.58 -5.29
CA VAL A 73 0.95 7.85 -4.05
C VAL A 73 -0.35 7.18 -3.58
N ALA A 74 -0.20 5.96 -3.09
CA ALA A 74 -1.21 5.23 -2.33
C ALA A 74 -0.70 5.05 -0.90
N THR A 75 -1.59 5.16 0.08
CA THR A 75 -1.22 5.25 1.50
C THR A 75 -1.92 4.21 2.36
N GLU A 76 -1.40 4.00 3.58
CA GLU A 76 -2.00 3.13 4.60
C GLU A 76 -3.38 3.64 5.07
N GLU A 77 -3.66 4.93 4.89
CA GLU A 77 -4.94 5.57 5.25
C GLU A 77 -5.99 5.45 4.12
N ASN A 78 -5.80 4.52 3.18
CA ASN A 78 -6.64 4.32 2.01
C ASN A 78 -6.81 5.60 1.15
N VAL A 79 -5.76 6.43 1.08
CA VAL A 79 -5.75 7.64 0.25
C VAL A 79 -4.91 7.40 -1.01
N LEU A 80 -5.49 7.72 -2.17
CA LEU A 80 -4.79 7.91 -3.44
C LEU A 80 -4.61 9.41 -3.69
N ALA A 81 -3.40 9.85 -4.02
CA ALA A 81 -3.13 11.27 -4.24
C ALA A 81 -2.06 11.52 -5.29
N ALA A 82 -2.10 12.72 -5.88
CA ALA A 82 -1.00 13.26 -6.68
C ALA A 82 -0.31 14.38 -5.92
N LEU A 83 1.01 14.30 -5.84
CA LEU A 83 1.89 15.32 -5.27
C LEU A 83 2.71 15.95 -6.38
N ASN A 84 2.86 17.27 -6.36
CA ASN A 84 3.75 17.95 -7.28
C ASN A 84 5.21 17.67 -6.89
N LEU A 85 6.02 17.13 -7.79
CA LEU A 85 7.40 16.74 -7.48
C LEU A 85 8.33 17.93 -7.19
N LYS A 86 8.00 19.13 -7.67
CA LYS A 86 8.83 20.33 -7.45
C LYS A 86 8.50 21.03 -6.14
N THR A 87 7.22 21.14 -5.80
CA THR A 87 6.75 21.93 -4.65
C THR A 87 6.34 21.08 -3.45
N GLY A 88 6.16 19.77 -3.63
CA GLY A 88 5.58 18.88 -2.62
C GLY A 88 4.09 19.12 -2.36
N SER A 89 3.45 20.04 -3.11
CA SER A 89 2.05 20.40 -2.87
C SER A 89 1.09 19.31 -3.35
N LEU A 90 0.02 19.10 -2.60
CA LEU A 90 -1.09 18.23 -2.98
C LEU A 90 -1.82 18.79 -4.22
N VAL A 91 -1.90 18.00 -5.29
CA VAL A 91 -2.61 18.37 -6.53
C VAL A 91 -4.07 17.92 -6.44
N TRP A 92 -4.29 16.64 -6.13
CA TRP A 92 -5.60 16.07 -5.89
C TRP A 92 -5.49 14.90 -4.91
N ARG A 93 -6.62 14.54 -4.29
CA ARG A 93 -6.72 13.53 -3.24
C ARG A 93 -8.05 12.80 -3.32
N GLN A 94 -8.00 11.48 -3.32
CA GLN A 94 -9.16 10.59 -3.20
C GLN A 94 -9.02 9.74 -1.94
N VAL A 95 -10.04 9.80 -1.07
CA VAL A 95 -10.14 8.91 0.09
C VAL A 95 -11.02 7.75 -0.32
N LEU A 96 -10.48 6.54 -0.28
CA LEU A 96 -11.21 5.33 -0.60
C LEU A 96 -11.99 4.82 0.61
N GLU A 97 -12.60 3.66 0.48
CA GLU A 97 -13.39 3.02 1.51
C GLU A 97 -12.59 2.82 2.82
N THR A 98 -13.30 2.77 3.94
CA THR A 98 -12.67 2.53 5.25
C THR A 98 -12.27 1.06 5.42
N ALA A 99 -11.30 0.79 6.29
CA ALA A 99 -10.85 -0.56 6.64
C ALA A 99 -10.29 -1.35 5.45
N SER A 100 -10.46 -2.68 5.44
CA SER A 100 -9.87 -3.58 4.44
C SER A 100 -10.37 -3.31 3.01
N ALA A 101 -11.59 -2.80 2.83
CA ALA A 101 -12.19 -2.53 1.53
C ALA A 101 -11.43 -1.47 0.71
N GLY A 102 -10.86 -0.45 1.37
CA GLY A 102 -10.07 0.58 0.70
C GLY A 102 -8.57 0.31 0.68
N ASN A 103 -8.10 -0.81 1.24
CA ASN A 103 -6.67 -1.13 1.30
C ASN A 103 -6.14 -1.30 -0.13
N ILE A 104 -5.32 -0.34 -0.57
CA ILE A 104 -4.74 -0.34 -1.92
C ILE A 104 -3.60 -1.35 -1.95
N GLN A 105 -3.78 -2.43 -2.71
CA GLN A 105 -2.80 -3.50 -2.87
C GLN A 105 -1.86 -3.25 -4.05
N MET A 106 -2.33 -2.58 -5.10
CA MET A 106 -1.56 -2.32 -6.31
C MET A 106 -1.81 -0.91 -6.83
N LEU A 107 -0.76 -0.25 -7.32
CA LEU A 107 -0.79 1.03 -8.01
C LEU A 107 0.11 0.97 -9.26
N TYR A 108 -0.45 1.31 -10.41
CA TYR A 108 0.27 1.35 -11.68
C TYR A 108 -0.11 2.57 -12.50
N LEU A 109 0.87 3.24 -13.10
CA LEU A 109 0.64 4.29 -14.10
C LEU A 109 0.75 3.72 -15.50
N THR A 110 -0.33 3.84 -16.27
CA THR A 110 -0.34 3.43 -17.66
C THR A 110 0.42 4.44 -18.52
N PRO A 111 0.96 4.02 -19.68
CA PRO A 111 1.55 4.94 -20.65
C PRO A 111 0.55 5.96 -21.24
N SER A 112 -0.75 5.78 -21.00
CA SER A 112 -1.83 6.66 -21.47
C SER A 112 -2.33 7.60 -20.37
N ASP A 113 -1.46 7.96 -19.41
CA ASP A 113 -1.73 8.88 -18.29
C ASP A 113 -2.96 8.50 -17.43
N GLN A 114 -3.18 7.19 -17.21
CA GLN A 114 -4.16 6.70 -16.23
C GLN A 114 -3.45 6.05 -15.05
N ALA A 115 -3.93 6.29 -13.83
CA ALA A 115 -3.53 5.50 -12.67
C ALA A 115 -4.52 4.35 -12.52
N VAL A 116 -4.02 3.15 -12.29
CA VAL A 116 -4.84 1.97 -12.00
C VAL A 116 -4.52 1.49 -10.61
N THR A 117 -5.59 1.25 -9.83
CA THR A 117 -5.48 0.71 -8.48
C THR A 117 -6.29 -0.56 -8.34
N VAL A 118 -5.77 -1.51 -7.57
CA VAL A 118 -6.55 -2.62 -7.00
C VAL A 118 -6.65 -2.39 -5.50
N SER A 119 -7.85 -2.34 -4.95
CA SER A 119 -8.10 -2.17 -3.51
C SER A 119 -9.08 -3.21 -2.98
N GLY A 120 -9.04 -3.49 -1.69
CA GLY A 120 -9.96 -4.42 -1.03
C GLY A 120 -9.34 -5.78 -0.75
N VAL A 121 -10.05 -6.59 0.04
CA VAL A 121 -9.73 -8.01 0.32
C VAL A 121 -11.05 -8.76 0.21
N ASN A 122 -11.43 -9.11 -1.03
CA ASN A 122 -12.72 -9.68 -1.42
C ASN A 122 -14.00 -8.94 -0.93
N PRO A 123 -14.68 -8.12 -1.76
CA PRO A 123 -14.43 -7.92 -3.18
C PRO A 123 -13.19 -7.06 -3.42
N TYR A 124 -12.49 -7.35 -4.53
CA TYR A 124 -11.48 -6.49 -5.10
C TYR A 124 -12.16 -5.42 -5.96
N LEU A 125 -11.78 -4.16 -5.77
CA LEU A 125 -12.20 -3.04 -6.61
C LEU A 125 -11.03 -2.63 -7.48
N VAL A 126 -11.22 -2.70 -8.78
CA VAL A 126 -10.22 -2.28 -9.76
C VAL A 126 -10.70 -1.03 -10.45
N ARG A 127 -9.89 0.03 -10.34
CA ARG A 127 -10.28 1.38 -10.70
C ARG A 127 -9.23 2.02 -11.58
N GLY A 128 -9.68 2.70 -12.62
CA GLY A 128 -8.88 3.61 -13.43
C GLY A 128 -9.17 5.06 -13.07
N TRP A 129 -8.14 5.86 -12.90
CA TRP A 129 -8.20 7.26 -12.52
C TRP A 129 -7.47 8.10 -13.54
N ASP A 130 -8.03 9.26 -13.87
CA ASP A 130 -7.31 10.28 -14.63
C ASP A 130 -6.17 10.86 -13.78
N VAL A 131 -4.93 10.75 -14.24
CA VAL A 131 -3.74 11.16 -13.45
C VAL A 131 -3.69 12.67 -13.23
N ALA A 132 -4.25 13.46 -14.14
CA ALA A 132 -4.19 14.92 -14.06
C ALA A 132 -5.16 15.48 -13.01
N THR A 133 -6.36 14.90 -12.91
CA THR A 133 -7.49 15.42 -12.13
C THR A 133 -7.84 14.56 -10.91
N GLY A 134 -7.46 13.28 -10.91
CA GLY A 134 -7.85 12.31 -9.89
C GLY A 134 -9.30 11.84 -10.03
N VAL A 135 -9.97 12.13 -11.15
CA VAL A 135 -11.36 11.69 -11.40
C VAL A 135 -11.37 10.20 -11.76
N LEU A 136 -12.32 9.46 -11.20
CA LEU A 136 -12.56 8.05 -11.54
C LEU A 136 -13.05 7.94 -12.99
N ALA A 137 -12.31 7.22 -13.82
CA ALA A 137 -12.64 6.98 -15.23
C ALA A 137 -13.52 5.74 -15.41
N TRP A 138 -13.18 4.66 -14.69
CA TRP A 138 -13.91 3.39 -14.74
C TRP A 138 -13.66 2.57 -13.47
N GLU A 139 -14.57 1.66 -13.17
CA GLU A 139 -14.51 0.77 -12.02
C GLU A 139 -15.17 -0.57 -12.37
N TRP A 140 -14.60 -1.65 -11.84
CA TRP A 140 -15.27 -2.94 -11.75
C TRP A 140 -14.82 -3.69 -10.50
N SER A 141 -15.60 -4.68 -10.10
CA SER A 141 -15.34 -5.51 -8.93
C SER A 141 -15.08 -6.96 -9.29
N LEU A 142 -14.19 -7.63 -8.56
CA LEU A 142 -14.01 -9.07 -8.57
C LEU A 142 -14.31 -9.63 -7.19
N THR A 143 -15.32 -10.50 -7.10
CA THR A 143 -15.64 -11.25 -5.88
C THR A 143 -15.19 -12.69 -6.06
N LEU A 144 -14.33 -13.16 -5.16
CA LEU A 144 -13.94 -14.55 -5.07
C LEU A 144 -15.05 -15.33 -4.37
N GLN A 145 -15.31 -16.54 -4.84
CA GLN A 145 -16.31 -17.43 -4.22
C GLN A 145 -15.81 -18.06 -2.91
N ASP A 146 -14.49 -18.13 -2.76
CA ASP A 146 -13.81 -18.75 -1.64
C ASP A 146 -12.98 -17.68 -0.92
N ASP A 147 -13.47 -17.24 0.23
CA ASP A 147 -12.86 -16.18 1.04
C ASP A 147 -11.49 -16.60 1.59
N GLU A 148 -11.28 -17.89 1.88
CA GLU A 148 -10.01 -18.36 2.45
C GLU A 148 -8.86 -18.24 1.44
N ARG A 149 -9.18 -18.36 0.14
CA ARG A 149 -8.20 -18.16 -0.94
C ARG A 149 -7.88 -16.69 -1.17
N ALA A 150 -8.70 -15.76 -0.69
CA ALA A 150 -8.53 -14.33 -0.95
C ALA A 150 -7.22 -13.78 -0.41
N ASP A 151 -6.73 -14.29 0.71
CA ASP A 151 -5.46 -13.88 1.32
C ASP A 151 -4.23 -14.22 0.47
N PHE A 152 -4.38 -15.11 -0.52
CA PHE A 152 -3.32 -15.54 -1.44
C PHE A 152 -3.45 -14.94 -2.84
N SER A 153 -4.37 -13.99 -3.00
CA SER A 153 -4.60 -13.29 -4.27
C SER A 153 -3.48 -12.29 -4.53
N GLU A 154 -2.80 -12.44 -5.66
CA GLU A 154 -1.72 -11.52 -6.06
C GLU A 154 -2.09 -10.74 -7.31
N TRP A 155 -1.78 -9.44 -7.31
CA TRP A 155 -2.07 -8.52 -8.40
C TRP A 155 -0.80 -7.81 -8.86
N TRP A 156 -0.54 -7.84 -10.16
CA TRP A 156 0.58 -7.10 -10.75
C TRP A 156 0.28 -6.69 -12.18
N VAL A 157 1.10 -5.80 -12.73
CA VAL A 157 1.02 -5.42 -14.13
C VAL A 157 2.21 -5.98 -14.89
N SER A 158 1.94 -6.62 -16.03
CA SER A 158 2.97 -7.08 -16.96
C SER A 158 2.50 -6.84 -18.39
N GLN A 159 3.36 -6.27 -19.25
CA GLN A 159 3.07 -6.04 -20.67
C GLN A 159 1.72 -5.32 -20.93
N ASN A 160 1.41 -4.27 -20.17
CA ASN A 160 0.13 -3.54 -20.21
C ASN A 160 -1.11 -4.42 -19.95
N ARG A 161 -0.96 -5.50 -19.20
CA ARG A 161 -2.06 -6.33 -18.71
C ARG A 161 -2.04 -6.33 -17.19
N LEU A 162 -3.22 -6.13 -16.61
CA LEU A 162 -3.41 -6.38 -15.19
C LEU A 162 -3.55 -7.87 -15.00
N MET A 163 -2.66 -8.46 -14.23
CA MET A 163 -2.62 -9.89 -13.94
C MET A 163 -3.14 -10.12 -12.52
N HIS A 164 -3.93 -11.18 -12.37
CA HIS A 164 -4.45 -11.68 -11.11
C HIS A 164 -4.07 -13.15 -10.99
N MET A 165 -3.39 -13.53 -9.91
CA MET A 165 -3.06 -14.92 -9.62
C MET A 165 -3.78 -15.36 -8.34
N LEU A 166 -4.36 -16.55 -8.40
CA LEU A 166 -5.02 -17.18 -7.27
C LEU A 166 -4.63 -18.66 -7.22
N PRO A 167 -3.97 -19.14 -6.16
CA PRO A 167 -3.64 -20.55 -6.03
C PRO A 167 -4.90 -21.37 -5.76
N ALA A 168 -5.02 -22.53 -6.41
CA ALA A 168 -5.91 -23.61 -6.04
C ALA A 168 -5.05 -24.72 -5.42
N PHE A 169 -5.00 -24.75 -4.09
CA PHE A 169 -4.10 -25.59 -3.32
C PHE A 169 -4.18 -27.08 -3.73
N GLY A 170 -3.01 -27.71 -3.86
CA GLY A 170 -2.89 -29.09 -4.30
C GLY A 170 -3.22 -29.36 -5.77
N SER A 171 -3.49 -28.33 -6.59
CA SER A 171 -3.95 -28.52 -7.97
C SER A 171 -3.24 -27.65 -9.00
N HIS A 172 -3.53 -26.34 -9.03
CA HIS A 172 -3.07 -25.43 -10.09
C HIS A 172 -3.04 -23.99 -9.59
N LEU A 173 -2.39 -23.10 -10.35
CA LEU A 173 -2.53 -21.66 -10.21
C LEU A 173 -3.51 -21.16 -11.28
N GLU A 174 -4.46 -20.35 -10.87
CA GLU A 174 -5.35 -19.63 -11.77
C GLU A 174 -4.75 -18.26 -12.04
N VAL A 175 -4.43 -17.97 -13.30
CA VAL A 175 -3.86 -16.68 -13.71
C VAL A 175 -4.79 -16.02 -14.70
N THR A 176 -5.45 -14.95 -14.28
CA THR A 176 -6.35 -14.16 -15.11
C THR A 176 -5.67 -12.87 -15.51
N TRP A 177 -5.79 -12.48 -16.78
CA TRP A 177 -5.30 -11.18 -17.23
C TRP A 177 -6.44 -10.32 -17.76
N TYR A 178 -6.35 -9.01 -17.50
CA TYR A 178 -7.31 -7.97 -17.87
C TYR A 178 -6.62 -6.85 -18.63
N ASN A 179 -7.38 -6.09 -19.43
CA ASN A 179 -6.84 -4.93 -20.14
C ASN A 179 -6.75 -3.72 -19.20
N VAL A 180 -5.52 -3.31 -18.88
CA VAL A 180 -5.27 -2.21 -17.93
C VAL A 180 -5.63 -0.83 -18.50
N VAL A 181 -5.67 -0.68 -19.83
CA VAL A 181 -5.91 0.60 -20.51
C VAL A 181 -7.41 0.85 -20.71
N THR A 182 -8.14 -0.18 -21.17
CA THR A 182 -9.59 -0.02 -21.40
C THR A 182 -10.41 -0.17 -20.13
N GLY A 183 -9.85 -0.81 -19.09
CA GLY A 183 -10.58 -1.15 -17.87
C GLY A 183 -11.64 -2.23 -18.09
N GLU A 184 -11.56 -2.97 -19.20
CA GLU A 184 -12.54 -4.00 -19.51
C GLU A 184 -12.35 -5.25 -18.65
N ASN A 185 -13.44 -5.71 -18.04
CA ASN A 185 -13.49 -6.93 -17.22
C ASN A 185 -13.83 -8.17 -18.07
N SER A 186 -13.13 -8.36 -19.20
CA SER A 186 -13.22 -9.56 -20.06
C SER A 186 -11.97 -10.42 -19.88
N GLY A 187 -11.67 -10.73 -18.62
CA GLY A 187 -10.44 -11.43 -18.28
C GLY A 187 -10.37 -12.84 -18.86
N HIS A 188 -9.16 -13.26 -19.26
CA HIS A 188 -8.91 -14.63 -19.71
C HIS A 188 -8.07 -15.37 -18.67
N THR A 189 -8.63 -16.45 -18.11
CA THR A 189 -7.96 -17.27 -17.09
C THR A 189 -7.21 -18.45 -17.70
N SER A 190 -5.93 -18.58 -17.37
CA SER A 190 -5.10 -19.75 -17.62
C SER A 190 -4.95 -20.57 -16.34
N LYS A 191 -4.93 -21.90 -16.46
CA LYS A 191 -4.71 -22.81 -15.33
C LYS A 191 -3.35 -23.49 -15.50
N LEU A 192 -2.42 -23.17 -14.60
CA LEU A 192 -1.06 -23.70 -14.61
C LEU A 192 -0.93 -24.82 -13.55
N PRO A 193 -0.65 -26.08 -13.94
CA PRO A 193 -0.51 -27.17 -12.98
C PRO A 193 0.56 -26.88 -11.91
N ALA A 194 0.16 -26.99 -10.64
CA ALA A 194 1.01 -26.67 -9.49
C ALA A 194 0.49 -27.41 -8.24
N THR A 195 0.68 -28.73 -8.20
CA THR A 195 0.23 -29.57 -7.07
C THR A 195 0.99 -29.32 -5.77
N TRP A 196 2.08 -28.57 -5.84
CA TRP A 196 2.98 -28.22 -4.73
C TRP A 196 2.67 -26.86 -4.08
N SER A 197 1.63 -26.15 -4.53
CA SER A 197 1.32 -24.77 -4.12
C SER A 197 0.80 -24.61 -2.68
N ASN A 198 1.04 -25.58 -1.80
CA ASN A 198 0.28 -25.78 -0.56
C ASN A 198 0.54 -24.70 0.51
N GLU A 199 1.78 -24.51 0.96
CA GLU A 199 2.14 -23.56 2.02
C GLU A 199 3.59 -23.07 1.87
N GLY A 200 3.92 -21.93 2.47
CA GLY A 200 5.29 -21.39 2.46
C GLY A 200 5.74 -20.82 1.11
N CYS A 201 4.78 -20.32 0.33
CA CYS A 201 5.02 -19.74 -0.98
C CYS A 201 5.17 -18.23 -0.91
N VAL A 202 5.98 -17.67 -1.79
CA VAL A 202 6.11 -16.22 -1.99
C VAL A 202 5.96 -15.89 -3.45
N PHE A 203 5.30 -14.76 -3.71
CA PHE A 203 5.17 -14.19 -5.03
C PHE A 203 6.22 -13.09 -5.24
N THR A 204 6.98 -13.19 -6.32
CA THR A 204 7.89 -12.15 -6.78
C THR A 204 7.73 -12.03 -8.29
N ALA A 205 6.87 -11.10 -8.72
CA ALA A 205 6.37 -11.06 -10.09
C ALA A 205 7.49 -11.17 -11.16
N PRO A 206 7.36 -12.06 -12.16
CA PRO A 206 6.22 -12.94 -12.45
C PRO A 206 6.35 -14.36 -11.86
N TYR A 207 7.17 -14.57 -10.84
CA TYR A 207 7.49 -15.89 -10.30
C TYR A 207 6.72 -16.20 -9.02
N TYR A 208 6.10 -17.38 -8.97
CA TYR A 208 5.53 -17.94 -7.75
C TYR A 208 6.45 -19.06 -7.23
N THR A 209 7.06 -18.84 -6.07
CA THR A 209 8.11 -19.72 -5.53
C THR A 209 7.65 -20.35 -4.21
N CYS A 210 7.80 -21.66 -4.08
CA CYS A 210 7.48 -22.40 -2.85
C CYS A 210 8.62 -23.33 -2.45
N VAL A 211 8.61 -23.71 -1.17
CA VAL A 211 9.40 -24.83 -0.66
C VAL A 211 8.52 -26.07 -0.60
N SER A 212 9.01 -27.18 -1.17
CA SER A 212 8.28 -28.45 -1.21
C SER A 212 9.16 -29.61 -0.72
N GLY A 213 8.57 -30.55 0.00
CA GLY A 213 9.26 -31.73 0.54
C GLY A 213 9.47 -31.67 2.05
N SER A 214 10.05 -32.73 2.61
CA SER A 214 10.33 -32.83 4.04
C SER A 214 11.67 -32.21 4.41
N ARG A 215 11.81 -31.75 5.66
CA ARG A 215 13.06 -31.17 6.20
C ARG A 215 14.28 -32.03 5.84
N GLY A 216 15.33 -31.40 5.33
CA GLY A 216 16.55 -32.07 4.87
C GLY A 216 16.52 -32.59 3.42
N ASN A 217 15.36 -32.69 2.78
CA ASN A 217 15.21 -33.01 1.35
C ASN A 217 14.23 -32.04 0.65
N GLN A 218 14.25 -30.78 1.08
CA GLN A 218 13.41 -29.73 0.51
C GLN A 218 13.93 -29.29 -0.87
N LEU A 219 12.98 -29.09 -1.77
CA LEU A 219 13.18 -28.49 -3.08
C LEU A 219 12.62 -27.08 -3.08
N LEU A 220 13.39 -26.17 -3.66
CA LEU A 220 12.93 -24.85 -4.02
C LEU A 220 12.37 -24.93 -5.44
N ILE A 221 11.09 -24.59 -5.58
CA ILE A 221 10.35 -24.71 -6.84
C ILE A 221 9.77 -23.34 -7.17
N SER A 222 10.01 -22.86 -8.39
CA SER A 222 9.47 -21.58 -8.88
C SER A 222 8.85 -21.76 -10.25
N LEU A 223 7.74 -21.08 -10.48
CA LEU A 223 6.99 -21.10 -11.73
C LEU A 223 6.81 -19.67 -12.24
N ASP A 224 7.18 -19.42 -13.51
CA ASP A 224 6.77 -18.21 -14.21
C ASP A 224 5.28 -18.27 -14.53
N VAL A 225 4.48 -17.45 -13.83
CA VAL A 225 3.02 -17.42 -14.00
C VAL A 225 2.56 -16.54 -15.16
N SER A 226 3.47 -15.81 -15.80
CA SER A 226 3.16 -14.96 -16.97
C SER A 226 3.30 -15.69 -18.30
N SER A 227 4.02 -16.81 -18.33
CA SER A 227 4.25 -17.61 -19.53
C SER A 227 3.03 -18.48 -19.87
N ASN A 228 2.68 -18.55 -21.15
CA ASN A 228 1.62 -19.45 -21.66
C ASN A 228 2.01 -20.94 -21.55
N ALA A 229 3.30 -21.22 -21.39
CA ALA A 229 3.84 -22.56 -21.16
C ALA A 229 4.44 -22.64 -19.76
N VAL A 230 4.22 -23.77 -19.08
CA VAL A 230 4.76 -24.03 -17.74
C VAL A 230 6.30 -24.05 -17.81
N GLN A 231 6.93 -23.03 -17.23
CA GLN A 231 8.39 -22.95 -17.08
C GLN A 231 8.74 -23.12 -15.61
N LEU A 232 9.15 -24.33 -15.24
CA LEU A 232 9.45 -24.70 -13.86
C LEU A 232 10.95 -24.61 -13.59
N ILE A 233 11.32 -23.89 -12.54
CA ILE A 233 12.67 -23.88 -11.96
C ILE A 233 12.63 -24.77 -10.72
N SER A 234 13.53 -25.75 -10.62
CA SER A 234 13.63 -26.60 -9.43
C SER A 234 15.09 -26.85 -9.05
N LYS A 235 15.44 -26.59 -7.79
CA LYS A 235 16.77 -26.85 -7.22
C LYS A 235 16.64 -27.34 -5.77
N PRO A 236 17.54 -28.22 -5.30
CA PRO A 236 17.64 -28.55 -3.88
C PRO A 236 17.88 -27.30 -3.03
N MET A 237 17.14 -27.17 -1.93
CA MET A 237 17.29 -26.03 -1.02
C MET A 237 18.68 -25.99 -0.37
N SER A 238 19.30 -27.16 -0.19
CA SER A 238 20.67 -27.34 0.31
C SER A 238 21.75 -26.65 -0.53
N ASN A 239 21.44 -26.24 -1.78
CA ASN A 239 22.36 -25.46 -2.61
C ASN A 239 22.50 -24.00 -2.14
N PHE A 240 21.55 -23.49 -1.35
CA PHE A 240 21.48 -22.07 -0.95
C PHE A 240 21.69 -21.89 0.56
N VAL A 241 21.18 -22.81 1.36
CA VAL A 241 21.19 -22.78 2.83
C VAL A 241 21.51 -24.16 3.40
N GLY A 242 21.92 -24.23 4.67
CA GLY A 242 22.28 -25.51 5.32
C GLY A 242 21.08 -26.45 5.49
N MET A 243 21.33 -27.74 5.73
CA MET A 243 20.28 -28.78 5.86
C MET A 243 19.33 -28.59 7.05
N GLU A 244 19.69 -27.78 8.05
CA GLU A 244 18.86 -27.47 9.22
C GLU A 244 17.83 -26.36 8.96
N SER A 245 17.94 -25.70 7.81
CA SER A 245 17.06 -24.61 7.35
C SER A 245 15.58 -25.01 7.42
N GLU A 246 14.73 -24.06 7.81
CA GLU A 246 13.27 -24.24 7.82
C GLU A 246 12.69 -24.06 6.42
N GLY A 247 13.29 -23.18 5.62
CA GLY A 247 12.84 -22.86 4.27
C GLY A 247 11.80 -21.74 4.26
N ASN A 248 11.84 -20.86 5.25
CA ASN A 248 10.97 -19.69 5.31
C ASN A 248 11.38 -18.73 4.19
N LEU A 249 10.45 -18.45 3.27
CA LEU A 249 10.68 -17.54 2.16
C LEU A 249 10.08 -16.17 2.49
N ARG A 250 10.80 -15.12 2.12
CA ARG A 250 10.33 -13.73 2.16
C ARG A 250 10.57 -13.06 0.81
N PRO A 251 9.57 -12.42 0.17
CA PRO A 251 9.81 -11.73 -1.09
C PRO A 251 10.74 -10.54 -0.89
N LEU A 252 11.39 -10.10 -1.96
CA LEU A 252 12.04 -8.79 -1.97
C LEU A 252 10.97 -7.69 -1.87
N ASP A 253 11.31 -6.61 -1.17
CA ASP A 253 10.39 -5.50 -0.95
C ASP A 253 10.44 -4.49 -2.10
N GLY A 254 9.40 -3.66 -2.15
CA GLY A 254 9.28 -2.57 -3.10
C GLY A 254 9.19 -3.05 -4.55
N ASN A 255 9.36 -2.11 -5.48
CA ASN A 255 9.35 -2.40 -6.91
C ASN A 255 10.74 -2.87 -7.38
N SER A 256 11.21 -3.99 -6.84
CA SER A 256 12.49 -4.59 -7.23
C SER A 256 12.53 -4.87 -8.74
N ILE A 257 13.53 -4.33 -9.44
CA ILE A 257 13.68 -4.52 -10.90
C ILE A 257 14.07 -5.94 -11.28
N THR A 258 14.54 -6.72 -10.31
CA THR A 258 14.87 -8.15 -10.47
C THR A 258 14.04 -8.94 -9.46
N PRO A 259 13.29 -9.97 -9.91
CA PRO A 259 12.55 -10.83 -9.00
C PRO A 259 13.49 -11.65 -8.13
N GLY A 260 13.06 -11.95 -6.92
CA GLY A 260 13.86 -12.66 -5.95
C GLY A 260 13.17 -12.78 -4.60
N PHE A 261 13.83 -13.47 -3.69
CA PHE A 261 13.36 -13.72 -2.35
C PHE A 261 14.55 -13.99 -1.43
N ILE A 262 14.27 -14.02 -0.13
CA ILE A 262 15.21 -14.30 0.94
C ILE A 262 14.80 -15.63 1.57
N ILE A 263 15.78 -16.50 1.81
CA ILE A 263 15.59 -17.79 2.49
C ILE A 263 16.10 -17.67 3.93
N ASP A 264 15.24 -18.00 4.90
CA ASP A 264 15.50 -18.02 6.34
C ASP A 264 16.16 -16.73 6.87
N ASP A 265 15.81 -15.57 6.31
CA ASP A 265 16.42 -14.26 6.62
C ASP A 265 17.95 -14.28 6.57
N LYS A 266 18.53 -15.11 5.71
CA LYS A 266 19.98 -15.33 5.60
C LYS A 266 20.50 -15.14 4.19
N LYS A 267 19.84 -15.76 3.21
CA LYS A 267 20.36 -15.81 1.84
C LYS A 267 19.40 -15.14 0.87
N ILE A 268 19.89 -14.10 0.20
CA ILE A 268 19.21 -13.45 -0.92
C ILE A 268 19.41 -14.30 -2.18
N VAL A 269 18.31 -14.63 -2.86
CA VAL A 269 18.29 -15.38 -4.13
C VAL A 269 17.52 -14.57 -5.16
N LEU A 270 18.16 -14.30 -6.30
CA LEU A 270 17.57 -13.60 -7.43
C LEU A 270 17.16 -14.62 -8.50
N ILE A 271 16.09 -14.33 -9.23
CA ILE A 271 15.67 -15.11 -10.38
C ILE A 271 16.04 -14.34 -11.65
N LYS A 272 16.89 -14.93 -12.48
CA LYS A 272 17.31 -14.35 -13.77
C LYS A 272 17.36 -15.45 -14.81
N ASN A 273 16.93 -15.15 -16.04
CA ASN A 273 16.94 -16.11 -17.15
C ASN A 273 16.31 -17.47 -16.80
N ASN A 274 15.25 -17.46 -15.99
CA ASN A 274 14.58 -18.66 -15.49
C ASN A 274 15.49 -19.61 -14.68
N GLU A 275 16.47 -19.06 -13.95
CA GLU A 275 17.32 -19.79 -13.00
C GLU A 275 17.46 -19.02 -11.68
N PHE A 276 17.75 -19.77 -10.60
CA PHE A 276 18.06 -19.22 -9.30
C PHE A 276 19.54 -18.84 -9.22
N HIS A 277 19.81 -17.58 -8.87
CA HIS A 277 21.14 -17.03 -8.68
C HIS A 277 21.30 -16.55 -7.23
N PRO A 278 22.13 -17.22 -6.41
CA PRO A 278 22.44 -16.73 -5.08
C PRO A 278 23.16 -15.38 -5.17
N SER A 279 22.67 -14.37 -4.45
CA SER A 279 23.33 -13.07 -4.40
C SER A 279 24.70 -13.20 -3.73
N PRO A 280 25.75 -12.50 -4.23
CA PRO A 280 27.02 -12.39 -3.53
C PRO A 280 26.91 -11.55 -2.26
N VAL A 281 25.84 -10.75 -2.13
CA VAL A 281 25.56 -9.89 -0.98
C VAL A 281 24.89 -10.71 0.12
N SER A 282 25.40 -10.62 1.34
CA SER A 282 24.75 -11.16 2.54
C SER A 282 23.74 -10.16 3.10
N LEU A 283 22.73 -10.69 3.79
CA LEU A 283 21.79 -9.86 4.53
C LEU A 283 22.54 -9.14 5.67
N SER A 284 22.37 -7.82 5.78
CA SER A 284 23.06 -7.01 6.80
C SER A 284 22.40 -7.16 8.18
N ASP A 285 21.07 -7.31 8.18
CA ASP A 285 20.24 -7.53 9.37
C ASP A 285 19.08 -8.47 9.00
N PRO A 286 18.65 -9.42 9.87
CA PRO A 286 17.51 -10.30 9.59
C PRO A 286 16.22 -9.56 9.21
N SER A 287 15.99 -8.38 9.81
CA SER A 287 14.82 -7.52 9.55
C SER A 287 15.00 -6.62 8.33
N ALA A 288 16.14 -6.68 7.63
CA ALA A 288 16.39 -5.81 6.51
C ALA A 288 15.40 -6.02 5.37
N SER A 289 14.82 -4.90 4.94
CA SER A 289 14.09 -4.79 3.70
C SER A 289 15.07 -4.72 2.55
N VAL A 290 14.87 -5.55 1.52
CA VAL A 290 15.81 -5.70 0.40
C VAL A 290 15.11 -5.42 -0.91
N THR A 291 15.69 -4.55 -1.73
CA THR A 291 15.20 -4.22 -3.07
C THR A 291 16.37 -4.23 -4.05
N VAL A 292 16.17 -4.74 -5.26
CA VAL A 292 17.13 -4.55 -6.36
C VAL A 292 16.70 -3.34 -7.19
N VAL A 293 17.59 -2.36 -7.31
CA VAL A 293 17.37 -1.14 -8.10
C VAL A 293 18.35 -1.07 -9.26
N ASP A 294 17.95 -0.41 -10.34
CA ASP A 294 18.86 -0.17 -11.46
C ASP A 294 19.81 1.00 -11.16
N SER A 295 21.01 0.95 -11.72
CA SER A 295 21.96 2.06 -11.67
C SER A 295 22.78 2.14 -12.97
N PRO A 296 23.42 3.28 -13.27
CA PRO A 296 24.30 3.39 -14.45
C PRO A 296 25.43 2.34 -14.47
N THR A 297 25.85 1.85 -13.31
CA THR A 297 26.89 0.82 -13.16
C THR A 297 26.34 -0.61 -13.12
N GLY A 298 25.03 -0.77 -13.30
CA GLY A 298 24.30 -2.03 -13.24
C GLY A 298 23.46 -2.18 -11.96
N PRO A 299 22.77 -3.32 -11.77
CA PRO A 299 21.85 -3.50 -10.66
C PRO A 299 22.54 -3.45 -9.29
N ILE A 300 21.89 -2.82 -8.32
CA ILE A 300 22.34 -2.66 -6.93
C ILE A 300 21.34 -3.33 -5.99
N VAL A 301 21.83 -4.08 -5.01
CA VAL A 301 21.06 -4.59 -3.88
C VAL A 301 21.07 -3.52 -2.80
N LEU A 302 19.91 -2.88 -2.59
CA LEU A 302 19.67 -1.91 -1.54
C LEU A 302 19.11 -2.64 -0.32
N GLN A 303 19.68 -2.40 0.86
CA GLN A 303 19.16 -2.93 2.12
C GLN A 303 18.86 -1.78 3.08
N THR A 304 17.67 -1.79 3.66
CA THR A 304 17.25 -0.81 4.67
C THR A 304 16.72 -1.50 5.90
N TRP A 305 17.03 -0.98 7.08
CA TRP A 305 16.48 -1.47 8.35
C TRP A 305 16.54 -0.38 9.40
N SER A 306 15.78 -0.55 10.46
CA SER A 306 15.86 0.30 11.65
C SER A 306 16.41 -0.54 12.80
N ASP A 307 17.41 -0.01 13.50
CA ASP A 307 17.89 -0.66 14.71
C ASP A 307 16.87 -0.53 15.86
N VAL A 308 17.12 -1.23 16.97
CA VAL A 308 16.26 -1.17 18.18
C VAL A 308 16.21 0.24 18.79
N ALA A 309 17.19 1.09 18.51
CA ALA A 309 17.23 2.49 18.94
C ALA A 309 16.46 3.44 17.99
N GLY A 310 15.92 2.93 16.87
CA GLY A 310 15.21 3.70 15.86
C GLY A 310 16.11 4.38 14.82
N THR A 311 17.41 4.08 14.81
CA THR A 311 18.35 4.57 13.79
C THR A 311 18.11 3.84 12.48
N PHE A 312 17.78 4.59 11.44
CA PHE A 312 17.66 4.07 10.09
C PHE A 312 19.04 3.80 9.49
N SER A 313 19.24 2.59 8.99
CA SER A 313 20.45 2.15 8.31
C SER A 313 20.14 1.83 6.86
N LEU A 314 21.05 2.21 5.97
CA LEU A 314 20.95 2.00 4.54
C LEU A 314 22.30 1.55 4.00
N THR A 315 22.32 0.47 3.25
CA THR A 315 23.51 0.01 2.53
C THR A 315 23.16 -0.34 1.09
N ALA A 316 24.15 -0.25 0.22
CA ALA A 316 24.03 -0.69 -1.16
C ALA A 316 25.25 -1.47 -1.58
N HIS A 317 25.01 -2.52 -2.35
CA HIS A 317 26.04 -3.37 -2.88
C HIS A 317 25.74 -3.68 -4.33
N SER A 318 26.76 -3.75 -5.18
CA SER A 318 26.61 -4.24 -6.54
C SER A 318 26.02 -5.65 -6.54
N ALA A 319 24.93 -5.86 -7.28
CA ALA A 319 24.28 -7.18 -7.34
C ALA A 319 25.14 -8.24 -8.05
N SER A 320 26.14 -7.84 -8.85
CA SER A 320 27.03 -8.74 -9.58
C SER A 320 28.31 -9.06 -8.81
N SER A 321 28.97 -8.05 -8.22
CA SER A 321 30.26 -8.23 -7.53
C SER A 321 30.14 -8.36 -6.01
N GLY A 322 29.03 -7.91 -5.42
CA GLY A 322 28.86 -7.82 -3.97
C GLY A 322 29.65 -6.69 -3.31
N ILE A 323 30.35 -5.85 -4.09
CA ILE A 323 31.13 -4.73 -3.58
C ILE A 323 30.18 -3.62 -3.13
N GLU A 324 30.44 -3.06 -1.95
CA GLU A 324 29.70 -1.94 -1.38
C GLU A 324 29.80 -0.69 -2.28
N VAL A 325 28.68 0.03 -2.41
CA VAL A 325 28.59 1.30 -3.13
C VAL A 325 28.60 2.42 -2.07
N PRO A 326 29.73 3.13 -1.88
CA PRO A 326 29.90 4.05 -0.75
C PRO A 326 29.11 5.35 -0.87
N ASP A 327 28.73 5.75 -2.09
CA ASP A 327 28.10 7.05 -2.37
C ASP A 327 26.57 7.02 -2.29
N ILE A 328 26.01 6.42 -1.24
CA ILE A 328 24.58 6.55 -0.94
C ILE A 328 24.39 7.60 0.15
N ASP A 329 24.07 8.81 -0.29
CA ASP A 329 23.68 9.90 0.59
C ASP A 329 22.15 10.02 0.62
N TYR A 330 21.57 9.98 1.82
CA TYR A 330 20.18 10.34 2.04
C TYR A 330 20.16 11.65 2.81
N SER A 331 19.82 12.75 2.13
CA SER A 331 19.79 14.05 2.79
C SER A 331 18.56 14.13 3.70
N SER A 332 18.77 14.12 5.02
CA SER A 332 17.79 14.58 5.99
C SER A 332 17.74 16.11 5.98
N ARG A 333 17.07 16.68 4.97
CA ARG A 333 16.69 18.09 5.00
C ARG A 333 15.20 18.23 5.20
#